data_AF-A0A540UR70-F1
#
_entry.id   AF-A0A540UR70-F1
#
_cell.length_a   1.000
_cell.length_b   1.000
_cell.length_c   1.000
_cell.angle_alpha   90.00
_cell.angle_beta   90.00
_cell.angle_gamma   90.00
#
_symmetry.space_group_name_H-M   'P 1'
#
loop_
_entity.id
_entity.type
_entity.pdbx_description
1 polymer ?
#
loop_
_entity_poly.entity_id
_entity_poly.type
_entity_poly.pdbx_seq_one_letter_code
_entity_poly.pdbx_strand_id
1 'polypeptide(L)'
;MSLNLIHAGTSHRPNYPLSGKEFSIDYHYMPHEEVVIIGRIDPNYHFFEARASLKDTEKISTIYKALMADQQDYVRLGTLHHLGDTYSGRLTASLIPNYVGYWDTYTGLQIKQKDEHSGGHFAYFLQRHYREQVRKAELRDRSGSYVSILENYQAYLKTVDYIAYEGKVEPLRQILEQEAYVLLSQNEELVQAYKACLDLIGSLYNAYQTAIR
;
A
#
# COMPACT_ATOMS: atom_id res chain seq x y z
N MET A 1 3.67 -9.75 -23.94
CA MET A 1 4.31 -9.75 -22.61
C MET A 1 3.17 -9.75 -21.58
N SER A 2 3.16 -10.67 -20.61
CA SER A 2 2.08 -10.72 -19.61
C SER A 2 2.17 -9.49 -18.70
N LEU A 3 1.05 -8.78 -18.50
CA LEU A 3 0.98 -7.67 -17.55
C LEU A 3 0.96 -8.14 -16.10
N ASN A 4 0.40 -9.32 -15.85
CA ASN A 4 0.37 -9.95 -14.54
C ASN A 4 1.69 -10.68 -14.29
N LEU A 5 2.35 -10.35 -13.19
CA LEU A 5 3.57 -10.99 -12.70
C LEU A 5 3.29 -12.33 -11.99
N ILE A 6 2.03 -12.63 -11.70
CA ILE A 6 1.57 -13.91 -11.14
C ILE A 6 1.14 -14.83 -12.28
N HIS A 7 1.86 -15.93 -12.44
CA HIS A 7 1.58 -16.97 -13.42
C HIS A 7 2.08 -18.32 -12.89
N ALA A 8 1.82 -19.42 -13.60
CA ALA A 8 2.12 -20.79 -13.16
C ALA A 8 3.55 -21.03 -12.62
N GLY A 9 4.54 -20.24 -13.04
CA GLY A 9 5.93 -20.35 -12.60
C GLY A 9 6.27 -19.57 -11.32
N THR A 10 5.40 -18.66 -10.87
CA THR A 10 5.63 -17.75 -9.73
C THR A 10 4.52 -17.79 -8.69
N SER A 11 3.69 -18.84 -8.73
CA SER A 11 2.42 -18.95 -8.01
C SER A 11 2.09 -20.40 -7.67
N HIS A 12 0.99 -20.60 -6.95
CA HIS A 12 0.38 -21.90 -6.74
C HIS A 12 -1.12 -21.83 -7.01
N ARG A 13 -1.73 -23.00 -7.22
CA ARG A 13 -3.19 -23.11 -7.34
C ARG A 13 -3.77 -23.25 -5.93
N PRO A 14 -4.75 -22.42 -5.53
CA PRO A 14 -5.37 -22.56 -4.23
C PRO A 14 -6.25 -23.82 -4.21
N ASN A 15 -6.50 -24.33 -3.01
CA ASN A 15 -7.37 -25.50 -2.78
C ASN A 15 -8.87 -25.15 -2.75
N TYR A 16 -9.23 -23.91 -3.07
CA TYR A 16 -10.62 -23.43 -3.16
C TYR A 16 -10.83 -22.64 -4.47
N PRO A 17 -12.07 -22.59 -4.99
CA PRO A 17 -12.38 -21.84 -6.20
C PRO A 17 -12.27 -20.33 -5.98
N LEU A 18 -11.60 -19.64 -6.91
CA LEU A 18 -11.43 -18.18 -6.91
C LEU A 18 -12.53 -17.45 -7.70
N SER A 19 -13.27 -18.18 -8.55
CA SER A 19 -14.33 -17.59 -9.38
C SER A 19 -15.43 -16.96 -8.53
N GLY A 20 -15.85 -15.75 -8.91
CA GLY A 20 -16.95 -15.03 -8.27
C GLY A 20 -16.64 -14.53 -6.85
N LYS A 21 -15.38 -14.57 -6.41
CA LYS A 21 -14.97 -13.99 -5.13
C LYS A 21 -14.85 -12.47 -5.25
N GLU A 22 -15.34 -11.77 -4.23
CA GLU A 22 -15.00 -10.37 -4.03
C GLU A 22 -13.49 -10.23 -3.82
N PHE A 23 -12.92 -9.13 -4.30
CA PHE A 23 -11.51 -8.84 -4.13
C PHE A 23 -11.30 -7.34 -3.88
N SER A 24 -10.16 -7.00 -3.27
CA SER A 24 -9.70 -5.63 -3.10
C SER A 24 -8.55 -5.32 -4.05
N ILE A 25 -8.35 -4.03 -4.32
CA ILE A 25 -7.18 -3.54 -5.05
C ILE A 25 -6.27 -2.81 -4.08
N ASP A 26 -5.08 -3.34 -3.86
CA ASP A 26 -4.03 -2.65 -3.13
C ASP A 26 -3.14 -1.92 -4.12
N TYR A 27 -2.74 -0.70 -3.78
CA TYR A 27 -1.78 0.08 -4.55
C TYR A 27 -0.65 0.57 -3.65
N HIS A 28 0.57 0.48 -4.15
CA HIS A 28 1.79 0.86 -3.43
C HIS A 28 2.54 1.87 -4.28
N TYR A 29 2.71 3.09 -3.78
CA TYR A 29 3.54 4.10 -4.43
C TYR A 29 5.00 3.84 -4.08
N MET A 30 5.78 3.72 -5.15
CA MET A 30 7.20 3.49 -5.11
C MET A 30 7.94 4.82 -5.37
N PRO A 31 9.26 4.87 -5.10
CA PRO A 31 10.11 5.95 -5.57
C PRO A 31 9.95 6.20 -7.08
N HIS A 32 10.27 7.42 -7.53
CA HIS A 32 10.25 7.82 -8.95
C HIS A 32 8.89 7.75 -9.66
N GLU A 33 7.81 8.06 -8.94
CA GLU A 33 6.45 8.09 -9.49
C GLU A 33 6.01 6.75 -10.10
N GLU A 34 6.39 5.64 -9.48
CA GLU A 34 5.92 4.31 -9.88
C GLU A 34 4.85 3.79 -8.92
N VAL A 35 4.02 2.87 -9.42
CA VAL A 35 2.97 2.22 -8.64
C VAL A 35 2.97 0.72 -8.90
N VAL A 36 2.85 -0.05 -7.82
CA VAL A 36 2.52 -1.47 -7.87
C VAL A 36 1.05 -1.64 -7.55
N ILE A 37 0.33 -2.36 -8.40
CA ILE A 37 -1.13 -2.62 -8.30
C ILE A 37 -1.31 -4.11 -8.05
N ILE A 38 -2.07 -4.44 -7.01
CA ILE A 38 -2.25 -5.80 -6.51
C ILE A 38 -3.73 -6.11 -6.38
N GLY A 39 -4.17 -7.23 -6.96
CA GLY A 39 -5.50 -7.79 -6.72
C GLY A 39 -5.45 -8.81 -5.60
N ARG A 40 -6.16 -8.56 -4.49
CA ARG A 40 -6.20 -9.43 -3.30
C ARG A 40 -7.58 -10.04 -3.09
N ILE A 41 -7.64 -11.36 -2.94
CA ILE A 41 -8.88 -12.07 -2.63
C ILE A 41 -9.12 -12.04 -1.12
N ASP A 42 -8.05 -12.22 -0.36
CA ASP A 42 -8.04 -12.21 1.10
C ASP A 42 -6.64 -11.77 1.60
N PRO A 43 -6.41 -11.67 2.91
CA PRO A 43 -5.10 -11.27 3.44
C PRO A 43 -3.95 -12.18 3.03
N ASN A 44 -4.22 -13.45 2.73
CA ASN A 44 -3.23 -14.48 2.45
C ASN A 44 -2.97 -14.68 0.97
N TYR A 45 -3.89 -14.30 0.08
CA TYR A 45 -3.79 -14.59 -1.34
C TYR A 45 -4.03 -13.37 -2.23
N HIS A 46 -3.07 -13.12 -3.12
CA HIS A 46 -3.20 -12.17 -4.22
C HIS A 46 -3.08 -12.89 -5.57
N PHE A 47 -3.92 -12.51 -6.52
CA PHE A 47 -4.07 -13.14 -7.84
C PHE A 47 -3.49 -12.29 -8.98
N PHE A 48 -3.21 -11.02 -8.68
CA PHE A 48 -2.73 -10.06 -9.65
C PHE A 48 -1.64 -9.20 -9.04
N GLU A 49 -0.57 -8.97 -9.79
CA GLU A 49 0.47 -8.00 -9.47
C GLU A 49 0.99 -7.38 -10.77
N ALA A 50 1.01 -6.05 -10.85
CA ALA A 50 1.60 -5.33 -11.97
C ALA A 50 2.27 -4.03 -11.52
N ARG A 51 3.26 -3.58 -12.30
CA ARG A 51 4.00 -2.32 -12.06
C ARG A 51 3.89 -1.38 -13.25
N ALA A 52 3.66 -0.10 -12.98
CA ALA A 52 3.64 0.95 -13.99
C ALA A 52 4.20 2.26 -13.45
N SER A 53 4.68 3.11 -14.35
CA SER A 53 4.87 4.53 -14.04
C SER A 53 3.51 5.20 -13.92
N LEU A 54 3.34 6.07 -12.93
CA LEU A 54 2.15 6.92 -12.79
C LEU A 54 1.93 7.82 -14.01
N LYS A 55 2.97 8.11 -14.80
CA LYS A 55 2.85 8.92 -16.04
C LYS A 55 2.20 8.12 -17.19
N ASP A 56 2.27 6.79 -17.15
CA ASP A 56 1.78 5.89 -18.18
C ASP A 56 0.31 5.51 -17.93
N THR A 57 -0.58 6.47 -18.19
CA THR A 57 -2.03 6.30 -17.98
C THR A 57 -2.63 5.17 -18.81
N GLU A 58 -2.12 4.96 -20.02
CA GLU A 58 -2.59 3.91 -20.93
C GLU A 58 -2.24 2.52 -20.39
N LYS A 59 -1.00 2.33 -19.92
CA LYS A 59 -0.60 1.08 -19.26
C LYS A 59 -1.39 0.82 -18.00
N ILE A 60 -1.62 1.83 -17.14
CA ILE A 60 -2.44 1.67 -15.93
C ILE A 60 -3.88 1.28 -16.30
N SER A 61 -4.46 1.92 -17.31
CA SER A 61 -5.81 1.58 -17.82
C SER A 61 -5.87 0.13 -18.32
N THR A 62 -4.83 -0.31 -19.02
CA THR A 62 -4.71 -1.69 -19.52
C THR A 62 -4.53 -2.69 -18.36
N ILE A 63 -3.71 -2.35 -17.37
CA ILE A 63 -3.55 -3.14 -16.13
C ILE A 63 -4.90 -3.30 -15.43
N TYR A 64 -5.66 -2.22 -15.27
CA TYR A 64 -6.97 -2.26 -14.64
C TYR A 64 -7.92 -3.19 -15.41
N LYS A 65 -7.99 -3.07 -16.74
CA LYS A 65 -8.82 -3.95 -17.57
C LYS A 65 -8.42 -5.42 -17.42
N ALA A 66 -7.12 -5.71 -17.35
CA ALA A 66 -6.62 -7.07 -17.14
C ALA A 66 -6.95 -7.60 -15.74
N LEU A 67 -6.84 -6.77 -14.71
CA LEU A 67 -7.19 -7.11 -13.32
C LEU A 67 -8.69 -7.41 -13.16
N MET A 68 -9.54 -6.69 -13.90
CA MET A 68 -11.00 -6.90 -13.93
C MET A 68 -11.44 -8.07 -14.83
N ALA A 69 -10.54 -8.69 -15.59
CA ALA A 69 -10.86 -9.83 -16.46
C ALA A 69 -11.10 -11.09 -15.63
N ASP A 70 -12.07 -11.90 -16.03
CA ASP A 70 -12.73 -12.92 -15.19
C ASP A 70 -11.94 -14.24 -15.04
N GLN A 71 -10.61 -14.20 -15.03
CA GLN A 71 -9.79 -15.41 -14.90
C GLN A 71 -8.72 -15.27 -13.82
N GLN A 72 -8.91 -16.05 -12.76
CA GLN A 72 -7.95 -16.21 -11.67
C GLN A 72 -7.71 -17.70 -11.45
N ASP A 73 -6.64 -18.22 -12.03
CA ASP A 73 -6.24 -19.62 -11.88
C ASP A 73 -5.10 -19.80 -10.86
N TYR A 74 -4.39 -18.71 -10.56
CA TYR A 74 -3.12 -18.69 -9.85
C TYR A 74 -3.09 -17.60 -8.79
N VAL A 75 -2.56 -17.92 -7.62
CA VAL A 75 -2.35 -16.97 -6.52
C VAL A 75 -0.93 -17.07 -5.96
N ARG A 76 -0.46 -15.99 -5.37
CA ARG A 76 0.75 -15.95 -4.56
C ARG A 76 0.39 -15.65 -3.11
N LEU A 77 1.13 -16.26 -2.18
CA LEU A 77 1.00 -16.02 -0.74
C LEU A 77 1.31 -14.54 -0.43
N GLY A 78 0.52 -13.96 0.48
CA GLY A 78 0.34 -12.53 0.73
C GLY A 78 1.54 -11.77 1.29
N THR A 79 2.73 -12.35 1.33
CA THR A 79 3.96 -11.68 1.75
C THR A 79 4.52 -10.83 0.61
N LEU A 80 4.38 -9.51 0.74
CA LEU A 80 4.87 -8.50 -0.22
C LEU A 80 6.23 -7.92 0.20
N HIS A 81 7.08 -8.73 0.83
CA HIS A 81 8.37 -8.27 1.38
C HIS A 81 9.29 -7.62 0.33
N HIS A 82 9.11 -7.95 -0.95
CA HIS A 82 9.87 -7.37 -2.06
C HIS A 82 9.55 -5.91 -2.34
N LEU A 83 8.45 -5.37 -1.80
CA LEU A 83 8.06 -3.96 -2.00
C LEU A 83 8.83 -3.00 -1.09
N GLY A 84 9.35 -3.47 0.05
CA GLY A 84 9.99 -2.62 1.06
C GLY A 84 9.04 -1.56 1.65
N ASP A 85 9.61 -0.51 2.23
CA ASP A 85 8.83 0.59 2.80
C ASP A 85 8.21 1.45 1.69
N THR A 86 6.90 1.35 1.57
CA THR A 86 6.11 2.06 0.57
C THR A 86 4.94 2.75 1.24
N TYR A 87 4.50 3.87 0.67
CA TYR A 87 3.17 4.36 1.01
C TYR A 87 2.15 3.53 0.23
N SER A 88 1.19 2.96 0.96
CA SER A 88 0.17 2.08 0.38
C SER A 88 -1.24 2.56 0.67
N GLY A 89 -2.17 2.13 -0.16
CA GLY A 89 -3.59 2.26 0.09
C GLY A 89 -4.35 1.08 -0.52
N ARG A 90 -5.62 0.99 -0.16
CA ARG A 90 -6.51 -0.08 -0.58
C ARG A 90 -7.83 0.49 -1.07
N LEU A 91 -8.31 -0.02 -2.18
CA LEU A 91 -9.68 0.12 -2.64
C LEU A 91 -10.44 -1.15 -2.32
N THR A 92 -11.51 -1.00 -1.57
CA THR A 92 -12.50 -2.07 -1.35
C THR A 92 -13.70 -1.82 -2.24
N ALA A 93 -14.34 -2.91 -2.66
CA ALA A 93 -15.59 -2.82 -3.39
C ALA A 93 -16.74 -2.56 -2.41
N SER A 94 -17.64 -1.66 -2.78
CA SER A 94 -18.99 -1.65 -2.22
C SER A 94 -19.93 -2.30 -3.23
N LEU A 95 -20.56 -3.41 -2.83
CA LEU A 95 -21.71 -3.94 -3.56
C LEU A 95 -22.96 -3.18 -3.15
N ILE A 96 -23.50 -2.38 -4.05
CA ILE A 96 -24.86 -1.86 -3.90
C ILE A 96 -25.81 -2.98 -4.38
N PRO A 97 -26.75 -3.46 -3.56
CA PRO A 97 -27.70 -4.49 -3.98
C PRO A 97 -28.40 -4.10 -5.29
N ASN A 98 -28.36 -5.01 -6.29
CA ASN A 98 -28.93 -4.89 -7.63
C ASN A 98 -28.25 -3.96 -8.67
N TYR A 99 -27.12 -3.30 -8.39
CA TYR A 99 -26.51 -2.40 -9.37
C TYR A 99 -24.97 -2.42 -9.33
N VAL A 100 -24.38 -2.27 -10.52
CA VAL A 100 -22.99 -1.90 -10.86
C VAL A 100 -22.08 -1.72 -9.64
N GLY A 101 -21.08 -2.59 -9.48
CA GLY A 101 -20.11 -2.46 -8.39
C GLY A 101 -19.25 -1.19 -8.53
N TYR A 102 -18.93 -0.57 -7.41
CA TYR A 102 -18.05 0.60 -7.34
C TYR A 102 -16.88 0.32 -6.40
N TRP A 103 -15.73 0.93 -6.71
CA TRP A 103 -14.62 1.04 -5.77
C TRP A 103 -14.84 2.23 -4.84
N ASP A 104 -14.73 1.99 -3.54
CA ASP A 104 -14.70 3.05 -2.54
C ASP A 104 -13.33 3.69 -2.52
N THR A 105 -13.29 4.99 -2.82
CA THR A 105 -12.06 5.77 -2.69
C THR A 105 -12.14 6.72 -1.50
N TYR A 106 -11.00 7.00 -0.87
CA TYR A 106 -10.92 7.94 0.26
C TYR A 106 -11.34 9.38 -0.11
N THR A 107 -11.43 9.70 -1.41
CA THR A 107 -11.84 11.03 -1.91
C THR A 107 -13.35 11.18 -2.07
N GLY A 108 -14.13 10.10 -1.91
CA GLY A 108 -15.54 10.06 -2.31
C GLY A 108 -15.76 9.95 -3.83
N LEU A 109 -14.68 9.90 -4.64
CA LEU A 109 -14.78 9.56 -6.07
C LEU A 109 -15.19 8.10 -6.20
N GLN A 110 -16.32 7.83 -6.85
CA GLN A 110 -16.75 6.46 -7.13
C GLN A 110 -16.19 6.01 -8.48
N ILE A 111 -15.37 4.96 -8.49
CA ILE A 111 -14.90 4.33 -9.74
C ILE A 111 -15.81 3.13 -10.01
N LYS A 112 -16.58 3.18 -11.11
CA LYS A 112 -17.33 2.00 -11.58
C LYS A 112 -16.39 0.83 -11.83
N GLN A 113 -16.71 -0.36 -11.36
CA GLN A 113 -15.87 -1.54 -11.53
C GLN A 113 -15.78 -1.98 -13.01
N LYS A 114 -16.93 -2.03 -13.68
CA LYS A 114 -17.07 -2.45 -15.09
C LYS A 114 -17.74 -1.34 -15.91
N ASP A 115 -16.93 -0.53 -16.57
CA ASP A 115 -17.31 0.54 -17.51
C ASP A 115 -16.15 0.76 -18.49
N GLU A 116 -16.43 1.22 -19.71
CA GLU A 116 -15.41 1.41 -20.75
C GLU A 116 -14.32 2.42 -20.34
N HIS A 117 -14.66 3.35 -19.45
CA HIS A 117 -13.77 4.39 -18.93
C HIS A 117 -13.17 4.07 -17.56
N SER A 118 -13.54 2.96 -16.90
CA SER A 118 -13.06 2.61 -15.56
C SER A 118 -11.53 2.62 -15.44
N GLY A 119 -10.83 2.09 -16.44
CA GLY A 119 -9.36 2.08 -16.44
C GLY A 119 -8.75 3.48 -16.46
N GLY A 120 -9.37 4.42 -17.19
CA GLY A 120 -8.95 5.82 -17.20
C GLY A 120 -9.23 6.52 -15.86
N HIS A 121 -10.41 6.29 -15.27
CA HIS A 121 -10.74 6.82 -13.94
C HIS A 121 -9.81 6.28 -12.85
N PHE A 122 -9.44 5.00 -12.92
CA PHE A 122 -8.48 4.40 -12.00
C PHE A 122 -7.08 5.01 -12.14
N ALA A 123 -6.60 5.22 -13.37
CA ALA A 123 -5.32 5.90 -13.61
C ALA A 123 -5.33 7.34 -13.05
N TYR A 124 -6.40 8.09 -13.31
CA TYR A 124 -6.58 9.45 -12.78
C TYR A 124 -6.60 9.47 -11.24
N PHE A 125 -7.32 8.54 -10.62
CA PHE A 125 -7.35 8.38 -9.17
C PHE A 125 -5.94 8.17 -8.59
N LEU A 126 -5.17 7.23 -9.14
CA LEU A 126 -3.82 6.94 -8.65
C LEU A 126 -2.89 8.15 -8.76
N GLN A 127 -2.94 8.87 -9.89
CA GLN A 127 -2.14 10.09 -10.08
C GLN A 127 -2.52 11.20 -9.11
N ARG A 128 -3.82 11.48 -8.99
CA ARG A 128 -4.33 12.53 -8.11
C ARG A 128 -3.96 12.22 -6.66
N HIS A 129 -4.20 11.00 -6.21
CA HIS A 129 -3.89 10.59 -4.85
C HIS A 129 -2.40 10.67 -4.57
N TYR A 130 -1.54 10.20 -5.47
CA TYR A 130 -0.08 10.34 -5.31
C TYR A 130 0.32 11.80 -5.07
N ARG A 131 -0.15 12.73 -5.92
CA ARG A 131 0.14 14.17 -5.78
C ARG A 131 -0.37 14.75 -4.47
N GLU A 132 -1.55 14.34 -4.02
CA GLU A 132 -2.10 14.76 -2.73
C GLU A 132 -1.21 14.30 -1.56
N GLN A 133 -0.69 13.07 -1.60
CA GLN A 133 0.17 12.52 -0.55
C GLN A 133 1.57 13.13 -0.56
N VAL A 134 2.16 13.37 -1.73
CA VAL A 134 3.40 14.15 -1.86
C VAL A 134 3.23 15.53 -1.25
N ARG A 135 2.13 16.22 -1.56
CA ARG A 135 1.86 17.56 -1.00
C ARG A 135 1.68 17.52 0.53
N LYS A 136 1.10 16.46 1.08
CA LYS A 136 1.05 16.26 2.55
C LYS A 136 2.44 16.09 3.14
N ALA A 137 3.32 15.32 2.50
CA ALA A 137 4.70 15.16 2.94
C ALA A 137 5.46 16.50 2.94
N GLU A 138 5.34 17.28 1.87
CA GLU A 138 5.93 18.62 1.74
C GLU A 138 5.42 19.58 2.83
N LEU A 139 4.12 19.52 3.16
CA LEU A 139 3.53 20.33 4.22
C LEU A 139 3.97 19.87 5.61
N ARG A 140 4.12 18.56 5.81
CA ARG A 140 4.54 17.97 7.09
C ARG A 140 5.96 18.38 7.48
N ASP A 141 6.87 18.41 6.50
CA ASP A 141 8.27 18.81 6.69
C ASP A 141 8.54 20.26 6.27
N ARG A 142 7.50 21.11 6.27
CA ARG A 142 7.70 22.53 5.94
C ARG A 142 8.70 23.15 6.92
N SER A 143 9.75 23.73 6.36
CA SER A 143 10.88 24.30 7.09
C SER A 143 11.81 23.30 7.81
N GLY A 144 11.80 22.02 7.41
CA GLY A 144 12.74 21.00 7.91
C GLY A 144 12.56 20.60 9.38
N SER A 145 11.43 20.98 9.98
CA SER A 145 11.19 20.79 11.41
C SER A 145 10.85 19.35 11.79
N TYR A 146 10.41 18.54 10.82
CA TYR A 146 9.91 17.20 11.11
C TYR A 146 11.04 16.18 11.27
N VAL A 147 12.20 16.39 10.62
CA VAL A 147 13.42 15.60 10.86
C VAL A 147 13.78 15.60 12.34
N SER A 148 13.87 16.77 12.98
CA SER A 148 14.19 16.87 14.41
C SER A 148 13.15 16.21 15.32
N ILE A 149 11.87 16.18 14.92
CA ILE A 149 10.83 15.45 15.65
C ILE A 149 11.09 13.94 15.57
N LEU A 150 11.41 13.42 14.38
CA LEU A 150 11.75 12.02 14.18
C LEU A 150 13.02 11.62 14.94
N GLU A 151 14.05 12.46 14.96
CA GLU A 151 15.26 12.23 15.76
C GLU A 151 14.95 12.14 17.27
N ASN A 152 14.07 12.99 17.77
CA ASN A 152 13.59 12.91 19.15
C ASN A 152 12.83 11.61 19.42
N TYR A 153 12.00 11.15 18.48
CA TYR A 153 11.34 9.85 18.57
C TYR A 153 12.36 8.71 18.59
N GLN A 154 13.39 8.74 17.75
CA GLN A 154 14.45 7.73 17.78
C GLN A 154 15.20 7.73 19.12
N ALA A 155 15.52 8.90 19.66
CA ALA A 155 16.17 9.02 20.97
C ALA A 155 15.29 8.42 22.07
N TYR A 156 13.99 8.72 22.07
CA TYR A 156 13.03 8.11 22.98
C TYR A 156 12.99 6.59 22.84
N LEU A 157 12.80 6.07 21.62
CA LEU A 157 12.69 4.63 21.34
C LEU A 157 13.93 3.85 21.81
N LYS A 158 15.13 4.42 21.70
CA LYS A 158 16.38 3.82 22.19
C LYS A 158 16.43 3.66 23.73
N THR A 159 15.60 4.39 24.47
CA THR A 159 15.54 4.33 25.94
C THR A 159 14.37 3.49 26.47
N VAL A 160 13.42 3.12 25.60
CA VAL A 160 12.22 2.40 26.00
C VAL A 160 12.52 0.90 26.06
N ASP A 161 12.13 0.28 27.17
CA ASP A 161 12.16 -1.17 27.33
C ASP A 161 11.03 -1.81 26.49
N TYR A 162 11.33 -2.93 25.83
CA TYR A 162 10.37 -3.69 25.03
C TYR A 162 9.14 -4.13 25.82
N ILE A 163 9.25 -4.31 27.14
CA ILE A 163 8.11 -4.67 28.01
C ILE A 163 7.01 -3.59 27.97
N ALA A 164 7.39 -2.33 27.73
CA ALA A 164 6.45 -1.21 27.65
C ALA A 164 5.87 -0.99 26.24
N TYR A 165 6.02 -1.94 25.31
CA TYR A 165 5.64 -1.79 23.91
C TYR A 165 4.21 -1.27 23.73
N GLU A 166 3.22 -1.97 24.27
CA GLU A 166 1.80 -1.64 24.08
C GLU A 166 1.43 -0.23 24.60
N GLY A 167 2.06 0.21 25.69
CA GLY A 167 1.73 1.49 26.33
C GLY A 167 2.52 2.70 25.81
N LYS A 168 3.71 2.47 25.24
CA LYS A 168 4.67 3.55 24.92
C LYS A 168 5.13 3.58 23.47
N VAL A 169 5.28 2.41 22.84
CA VAL A 169 5.80 2.28 21.48
C VAL A 169 4.65 2.23 20.48
N GLU A 170 3.61 1.45 20.79
CA GLU A 170 2.45 1.24 19.94
C GLU A 170 1.70 2.55 19.56
N PRO A 171 1.45 3.51 20.48
CA PRO A 171 0.84 4.79 20.10
C PRO A 171 1.70 5.59 19.12
N LEU A 172 3.03 5.55 19.28
CA LEU A 172 3.94 6.22 18.36
C LEU A 172 3.97 5.52 16.98
N ARG A 173 3.93 4.18 16.96
CA ARG A 173 3.78 3.42 15.71
C ARG A 173 2.54 3.85 14.95
N GLN A 174 1.39 3.96 15.63
CA GLN A 174 0.13 4.36 15.02
C GLN A 174 0.19 5.79 14.44
N ILE A 175 0.87 6.72 15.12
CA ILE A 175 1.10 8.07 14.59
C ILE A 175 1.90 8.00 13.29
N LEU A 176 3.03 7.28 13.30
CA LEU A 176 3.88 7.16 12.11
C LEU A 176 3.14 6.49 10.96
N GLU A 177 2.36 5.44 11.20
CA GLU A 177 1.56 4.77 10.17
C GLU A 177 0.55 5.70 9.47
N GLN A 178 -0.08 6.61 10.21
CA GLN A 178 -0.95 7.64 9.62
C GLN A 178 -0.17 8.65 8.78
N GLU A 179 1.13 8.79 9.06
CA GLU A 179 2.05 9.71 8.40
C GLU A 179 2.95 9.02 7.37
N ALA A 180 2.61 7.77 6.97
CA ALA A 180 3.39 7.01 6.00
C ALA A 180 3.58 7.71 4.65
N TYR A 181 2.79 8.74 4.34
CA TYR A 181 2.97 9.58 3.15
C TYR A 181 4.33 10.28 3.12
N VAL A 182 5.00 10.41 4.28
CA VAL A 182 6.38 10.91 4.42
C VAL A 182 7.37 10.11 3.57
N LEU A 183 7.12 8.81 3.33
CA LEU A 183 7.93 7.97 2.43
C LEU A 183 7.96 8.47 0.98
N LEU A 184 7.03 9.36 0.58
CA LEU A 184 6.96 9.96 -0.75
C LEU A 184 7.68 11.31 -0.84
N SER A 185 8.28 11.78 0.24
CA SER A 185 9.03 13.04 0.25
C SER A 185 10.25 12.96 -0.66
N GLN A 186 10.60 14.09 -1.28
CA GLN A 186 11.87 14.26 -2.00
C GLN A 186 13.04 14.58 -1.05
N ASN A 187 12.76 14.86 0.23
CA ASN A 187 13.78 15.04 1.24
C ASN A 187 14.27 13.67 1.71
N GLU A 188 15.42 13.22 1.20
CA GLU A 188 16.00 11.92 1.54
C GLU A 188 16.32 11.80 3.03
N GLU A 189 16.82 12.87 3.68
CA GLU A 189 17.13 12.88 5.10
C GLU A 189 15.88 12.59 5.94
N LEU A 190 14.76 13.23 5.58
CA LEU A 190 13.47 12.97 6.22
C LEU A 190 13.03 11.51 6.06
N VAL A 191 13.12 10.97 4.84
CA VAL A 191 12.74 9.58 4.56
C VAL A 191 13.60 8.61 5.37
N GLN A 192 14.91 8.85 5.47
CA GLN A 192 15.82 8.02 6.26
C GLN A 192 15.52 8.13 7.76
N ALA A 193 15.27 9.33 8.28
CA ALA A 193 14.91 9.53 9.68
C ALA A 193 13.58 8.82 10.04
N TYR A 194 12.62 8.82 9.11
CA TYR A 194 11.35 8.14 9.27
C TYR A 194 11.52 6.61 9.29
N LYS A 195 12.28 6.05 8.33
CA LYS A 195 12.60 4.62 8.27
C LYS A 195 13.34 4.14 9.53
N ALA A 196 14.30 4.91 10.02
CA ALA A 196 15.01 4.58 11.26
C ALA A 196 14.07 4.48 12.48
N CYS A 197 12.99 5.28 12.53
CA CYS A 197 11.97 5.11 13.56
C CYS A 197 11.24 3.77 13.42
N LEU A 198 10.83 3.40 12.19
CA LEU A 198 10.15 2.14 11.92
C LEU A 198 11.02 0.92 12.27
N ASP A 199 12.33 0.97 11.95
CA ASP A 199 13.28 -0.09 12.27
C ASP A 199 13.43 -0.30 13.79
N LEU A 200 13.52 0.79 14.55
CA LEU A 200 13.58 0.74 16.01
C LEU A 200 12.29 0.17 16.61
N ILE A 201 11.13 0.59 16.12
CA ILE A 201 9.82 0.06 16.53
C ILE A 201 9.72 -1.44 16.21
N GLY A 202 10.14 -1.86 15.00
CA GLY A 202 10.14 -3.25 14.59
C GLY A 202 11.04 -4.12 15.47
N SER A 203 12.21 -3.59 15.84
CA SER A 203 13.14 -4.26 16.76
C SER A 203 12.53 -4.45 18.15
N LEU A 204 11.89 -3.42 18.70
CA LEU A 204 11.18 -3.49 20.00
C LEU A 204 10.01 -4.47 19.96
N TYR A 205 9.24 -4.47 18.87
CA TYR A 205 8.14 -5.42 18.68
C TYR A 205 8.63 -6.86 18.66
N ASN A 206 9.70 -7.15 17.91
CA ASN A 206 10.27 -8.49 17.81
C ASN A 206 10.78 -8.99 19.17
N ALA A 207 11.44 -8.11 19.94
CA ALA A 207 11.87 -8.43 21.30
C ALA A 207 10.68 -8.73 22.23
N TYR A 208 9.65 -7.88 22.20
CA TYR A 208 8.41 -8.08 22.94
C TYR A 208 7.73 -9.40 22.59
N GLN A 209 7.53 -9.68 21.31
CA GLN A 209 6.92 -10.92 20.82
C GLN A 209 7.72 -12.17 21.21
N THR A 210 9.05 -12.07 21.25
CA THR A 210 9.90 -13.18 21.68
C THR A 210 9.77 -13.45 23.18
N ALA A 211 9.58 -12.42 24.00
CA ALA A 211 9.47 -12.55 25.44
C ALA A 211 8.12 -13.09 25.92
N ILE A 212 7.05 -12.90 25.15
CA ILE A 212 5.69 -13.36 25.50
C ILE A 212 5.27 -14.68 24.82
N ARG A 213 6.11 -15.22 23.94
CA ARG A 213 5.91 -16.52 23.27
C ARG A 213 6.54 -17.64 24.08
#